data_AF-A0A842V3C7-F1
#
_entry.id   AF-A0A842V3C7-F1
#
_cell.length_a   1.000
_cell.length_b   1.000
_cell.length_c   1.000
_cell.angle_alpha   90.00
_cell.angle_beta   90.00
_cell.angle_gamma   90.00
#
_symmetry.space_group_name_H-M   'P 1'
#
loop_
_entity.id
_entity.type
_entity.pdbx_description
1 polymer ?
#
loop_
_entity_poly.entity_id
_entity_poly.type
_entity_poly.pdbx_seq_one_letter_code
_entity_poly.pdbx_strand_id
1 'polypeptide(L)' 'MYCAEHGRAVVGSCQWCGKRICKLDIGKSLGKKVFCRQCSSDLGSYIQKRQMQQIREEKESQARKKQYSRIFDSY' A
#
# COMPACT_ATOMS: atom_id res chain seq x y z
N MET A 1 -24.60 -15.47 -6.34
CA MET A 1 -23.57 -14.86 -7.21
C MET A 1 -22.28 -15.68 -7.09
N TYR A 2 -21.69 -16.08 -8.21
CA TYR A 2 -20.49 -16.95 -8.24
C TYR A 2 -19.27 -16.22 -8.82
N CYS A 3 -18.09 -16.59 -8.35
CA CYS A 3 -16.83 -16.13 -8.92
C CYS A 3 -16.64 -16.73 -10.31
N ALA A 4 -16.20 -15.91 -11.27
CA ALA A 4 -15.99 -16.33 -12.65
C ALA A 4 -14.85 -17.37 -12.80
N GLU A 5 -13.84 -17.33 -11.93
CA GLU A 5 -12.68 -18.22 -12.03
C GLU A 5 -12.93 -19.58 -11.37
N HIS A 6 -13.57 -19.58 -10.20
CA HIS A 6 -13.69 -20.78 -9.37
C HIS A 6 -15.11 -21.34 -9.28
N GLY A 7 -16.12 -20.65 -9.82
CA GLY A 7 -17.53 -21.07 -9.72
C GLY A 7 -18.08 -21.12 -8.29
N ARG A 8 -17.36 -20.57 -7.30
CA ARG A 8 -17.73 -20.58 -5.88
C ARG A 8 -18.47 -19.32 -5.47
N ALA A 9 -19.16 -19.37 -4.33
CA ALA A 9 -19.88 -18.21 -3.80
C ALA A 9 -18.94 -17.00 -3.63
N VAL A 10 -19.38 -15.85 -4.16
CA VAL A 10 -18.68 -14.57 -4.02
C VAL A 10 -18.74 -14.12 -2.58
N VAL A 11 -17.59 -13.74 -2.03
CA VAL A 11 -17.47 -13.22 -0.65
C VAL A 11 -17.47 -11.69 -0.66
N GLY A 12 -16.98 -11.09 -1.75
CA GLY A 12 -16.97 -9.65 -1.95
C GLY A 12 -16.38 -9.27 -3.31
N SER A 13 -16.15 -7.98 -3.47
CA SER A 13 -15.46 -7.40 -4.63
C SER A 13 -14.09 -6.88 -4.21
N CYS A 14 -13.09 -7.02 -5.10
CA CYS A 14 -11.80 -6.41 -4.89
C CYS A 14 -11.95 -4.88 -4.83
N GLN A 15 -11.47 -4.26 -3.76
CA GLN A 15 -11.60 -2.81 -3.57
C GLN A 15 -10.82 -1.98 -4.62
N TRP A 16 -9.78 -2.58 -5.24
CA TRP A 16 -8.96 -1.89 -6.23
C TRP A 16 -9.55 -2.01 -7.64
N CYS A 17 -9.76 -3.23 -8.13
CA CYS A 17 -10.18 -3.47 -9.52
C CYS A 17 -11.69 -3.79 -9.67
N GLY A 18 -12.44 -3.93 -8.58
CA GLY A 18 -13.87 -4.24 -8.59
C GLY A 18 -14.22 -5.70 -8.91
N LYS A 19 -13.23 -6.56 -9.23
CA LYS A 19 -13.46 -7.98 -9.57
C LYS A 19 -14.19 -8.71 -8.44
N ARG A 20 -15.25 -9.45 -8.77
CA ARG A 20 -15.95 -10.32 -7.81
C ARG A 20 -15.05 -11.51 -7.47
N ILE A 21 -14.78 -11.72 -6.18
CA ILE A 21 -13.82 -12.72 -5.71
C ILE A 21 -14.45 -13.69 -4.71
N CYS A 22 -14.08 -14.97 -4.83
CA CYS A 22 -14.40 -15.98 -3.82
C CYS A 22 -13.29 -16.05 -2.76
N LYS A 23 -13.48 -16.88 -1.70
CA LYS A 23 -12.48 -17.05 -0.63
C LYS A 23 -11.08 -17.42 -1.14
N LEU A 24 -10.97 -18.11 -2.27
CA LEU A 24 -9.70 -18.55 -2.86
C LEU A 24 -8.96 -17.43 -3.60
N ASP A 25 -9.71 -16.45 -4.11
CA ASP A 25 -9.17 -15.33 -4.90
C ASP A 25 -8.69 -14.18 -4.02
N ILE A 26 -8.96 -14.25 -2.71
CA ILE A 26 -8.51 -13.26 -1.74
C ILE A 26 -7.00 -13.40 -1.58
N GLY A 27 -6.27 -12.39 -2.05
CA GLY A 27 -4.82 -12.29 -1.82
C GLY A 27 -4.48 -11.60 -0.51
N LYS A 28 -5.24 -10.55 -0.16
CA LYS A 28 -5.05 -9.79 1.07
C LYS A 28 -6.36 -9.17 1.54
N SER A 29 -6.53 -9.09 2.86
CA SER A 29 -7.62 -8.38 3.52
C SER A 29 -7.05 -7.27 4.41
N LEU A 30 -7.63 -6.07 4.30
CA LEU A 30 -7.33 -4.93 5.17
C LEU A 30 -8.62 -4.48 5.86
N GLY A 31 -8.86 -5.02 7.05
CA GLY A 31 -10.12 -4.81 7.78
C GLY A 31 -11.31 -5.32 6.96
N LYS A 32 -12.24 -4.41 6.62
CA LYS A 32 -13.44 -4.72 5.80
C LYS A 32 -13.16 -4.76 4.30
N LYS A 33 -11.97 -4.35 3.83
CA LYS A 33 -11.61 -4.31 2.42
C LYS A 33 -10.90 -5.60 2.01
N VAL A 34 -11.29 -6.19 0.89
CA VAL A 34 -10.65 -7.37 0.32
C VAL A 34 -10.00 -7.04 -1.03
N PHE A 35 -8.87 -7.69 -1.31
CA PHE A 35 -8.11 -7.50 -2.54
C PHE A 35 -7.86 -8.85 -3.21
N CYS A 36 -7.97 -8.89 -4.55
CA CYS A 36 -7.63 -10.09 -5.31
C CYS A 36 -6.11 -10.35 -5.24
N ARG A 37 -5.68 -11.57 -5.56
CA ARG A 37 -4.25 -11.96 -5.54
C ARG A 37 -3.37 -11.01 -6.36
N GLN A 38 -3.81 -10.62 -7.55
CA GLN A 38 -3.06 -9.70 -8.42
C GLN A 38 -2.89 -8.32 -7.78
N CYS A 39 -3.99 -7.63 -7.46
CA CYS A 39 -3.95 -6.30 -6.85
C CYS A 39 -3.30 -6.30 -5.46
N SER A 40 -3.32 -7.43 -4.74
CA SER A 40 -2.63 -7.54 -3.45
C SER A 40 -1.10 -7.46 -3.59
N SER A 41 -0.55 -7.97 -4.69
CA SER A 41 0.88 -7.89 -5.01
C SER A 41 1.26 -6.45 -5.33
N ASP A 42 0.50 -5.81 -6.23
CA ASP A 42 0.72 -4.42 -6.65
C ASP A 42 0.62 -3.43 -5.46
N LEU A 43 -0.38 -3.64 -4.59
CA LEU A 43 -0.55 -2.84 -3.37
C LEU A 43 0.67 -2.97 -2.44
N GLY A 44 1.24 -4.17 -2.32
CA GLY A 44 2.44 -4.40 -1.51
C GLY A 44 3.63 -3.57 -2.01
N SER A 45 3.91 -3.64 -3.31
CA SER A 45 4.99 -2.87 -3.94
C SER A 45 4.77 -1.36 -3.86
N TYR A 46 3.52 -0.89 -4.02
CA TYR A 46 3.20 0.53 -3.90
C TYR A 46 3.43 1.06 -2.48
N ILE A 47 2.97 0.34 -1.45
CA ILE A 47 3.16 0.74 -0.05
C ILE A 47 4.66 0.81 0.29
N GLN A 48 5.42 -0.20 -0.12
CA GLN A 48 6.86 -0.25 0.14
C GLN A 48 7.61 0.91 -0.51
N LYS A 49 7.30 1.23 -1.77
CA LYS A 49 7.90 2.39 -2.48
C LYS A 49 7.58 3.70 -1.76
N ARG A 50 6.32 3.89 -1.34
CA ARG A 50 5.89 5.11 -0.63
C ARG A 50 6.59 5.26 0.72
N GLN A 51 6.75 4.18 1.48
CA GLN A 51 7.48 4.19 2.74
C GLN A 51 8.95 4.59 2.55
N MET A 52 9.62 4.06 1.52
CA MET A 52 11.01 4.40 1.23
C MET A 52 11.16 5.87 0.82
N GLN A 53 10.21 6.42 0.05
CA GLN A 53 10.20 7.84 -0.30
C GLN A 53 10.04 8.73 0.93
N GLN A 54 9.12 8.40 1.84
CA GLN A 54 8.93 9.16 3.09
C GLN A 54 10.20 9.16 3.95
N ILE A 55 10.86 8.01 4.13
CA ILE A 55 12.13 7.92 4.87
C ILE A 55 13.21 8.82 4.24
N ARG A 56 13.25 8.89 2.91
CA ARG A 56 14.21 9.74 2.19
C ARG A 56 13.91 11.22 2.42
N GLU A 57 12.66 11.64 2.26
CA GLU A 57 12.21 13.01 2.48
C GLU A 57 12.44 13.47 3.92
N GLU A 58 12.23 12.58 4.90
CA GLU A 58 12.51 12.85 6.31
C GLU A 58 14.01 13.03 6.57
N LYS A 59 14.88 12.19 5.98
CA LYS A 59 16.34 12.33 6.08
C LYS A 59 16.82 13.65 5.47
N GLU A 60 16.31 14.00 4.29
CA GLU A 60 16.63 15.27 3.63
C GLU A 60 16.15 16.47 4.45
N SER A 61 14.94 16.39 5.00
CA SER A 61 14.39 17.42 5.89
C SER A 61 15.19 17.57 7.18
N GLN A 62 15.64 16.45 7.77
CA GLN A 62 16.46 16.47 8.98
C GLN A 62 17.88 17.00 8.70
N ALA A 63 18.45 16.69 7.53
CA ALA A 63 19.72 17.23 7.08
C ALA A 63 19.64 18.76 6.89
N ARG A 64 18.58 19.26 6.25
CA ARG A 64 18.33 20.71 6.09
C ARG A 64 18.19 21.42 7.45
N LYS A 65 17.45 20.83 8.40
CA LYS A 65 17.32 21.39 9.76
C LYS A 65 18.67 21.48 10.47
N LYS A 66 19.49 20.43 10.39
CA LYS A 66 20.86 20.42 10.98
C LYS A 66 21.80 21.42 10.32
N GLN A 67 21.67 21.63 9.01
CA GLN A 67 22.46 22.63 8.30
C GLN A 67 22.08 24.05 8.77
N TYR A 68 20.78 24.32 8.89
CA TYR A 68 20.30 25.63 9.31
C TYR A 68 20.68 25.97 10.76
N SER A 69 20.63 24.99 11.68
CA SER A 69 21.04 25.20 13.07
C SER A 69 22.51 25.58 13.19
N ARG A 70 23.39 24.91 12.42
CA ARG A 70 24.84 25.20 12.42
C ARG A 70 25.20 26.60 11.90
N ILE A 71 24.37 27.18 11.04
CA ILE A 71 24.59 28.54 10.53
C ILE A 71 24.30 29.58 11.62
N PHE A 72 23.31 29.32 12.48
CA PHE A 72 22.91 30.22 13.56
C PHE A 72 23.78 30.12 14.81
N ASP A 73 24.42 28.98 15.08
CA ASP A 73 25.37 28.80 16.20
C ASP A 73 26.74 29.48 15.95
N SER A 74 26.93 30.10 14.79
CA SER A 74 28.22 30.69 14.36
C SER A 74 28.26 32.23 14.40
N TYR A 75 27.25 32.87 15.02
CA TYR A 75 27.14 34.31 15.30
C TYR A 75 27.16 34.55 16.82
#